data_AF-A0A967WYD2-F1
#
_entry.id   AF-A0A967WYD2-F1
#
_cell.length_a   1.000
_cell.length_b   1.000
_cell.length_c   1.000
_cell.angle_alpha   90.00
_cell.angle_beta   90.00
_cell.angle_gamma   90.00
#
_symmetry.space_group_name_H-M   'P 1'
#
loop_
_entity.id
_entity.type
_entity.pdbx_description
1 polymer ?
#
loop_
_entity_poly.entity_id
_entity_poly.type
_entity_poly.pdbx_seq_one_letter_code
_entity_poly.pdbx_strand_id
1 'polypeptide(L)' 'SSKYVRTDMVYAWPTAELAVIGAEGAVNILYRKRLAELENPEEEMAQFVADFREQFGSPYAAAASGHVDDV' A
#
# COMPACT_ATOMS: atom_id res chain seq x y z
N SER A 1 -0.33 -10.11 13.75
CA SER A 1 0.39 -9.56 14.92
C SER A 1 1.43 -8.57 14.41
N SER A 2 1.68 -7.45 15.09
CA SER A 2 2.67 -6.46 14.64
C SER A 2 3.66 -6.11 15.75
N LYS A 3 4.78 -5.50 15.40
CA LYS A 3 5.78 -5.00 16.37
C LYS A 3 5.16 -4.12 17.46
N TYR A 4 4.14 -3.35 17.09
CA TYR A 4 3.37 -2.50 18.01
C TYR A 4 2.57 -3.26 19.08
N VAL A 5 2.34 -4.56 18.88
CA VAL A 5 1.69 -5.46 19.85
C VAL A 5 2.73 -6.32 20.59
N ARG A 6 3.98 -5.84 20.68
CA ARG A 6 5.11 -6.50 21.39
C ARG A 6 5.54 -7.83 20.77
N THR A 7 5.49 -7.94 19.45
CA THR A 7 6.08 -9.07 18.75
C THR A 7 7.61 -8.89 18.69
N ASP A 8 8.38 -9.88 19.16
CA ASP A 8 9.84 -9.80 19.23
C ASP A 8 10.52 -9.82 17.85
N MET A 9 9.96 -10.55 16.88
CA MET A 9 10.50 -10.63 15.51
C MET A 9 9.37 -10.62 14.48
N VAL A 10 9.50 -9.80 13.44
CA VAL A 10 8.55 -9.70 12.33
C VAL A 10 9.27 -9.98 11.02
N TYR A 11 8.83 -11.01 10.30
CA TYR A 11 9.34 -11.37 8.97
C TYR A 11 8.25 -11.14 7.94
N ALA A 12 8.61 -10.66 6.74
CA ALA A 12 7.66 -10.42 5.67
C ALA A 12 8.19 -10.98 4.35
N TRP A 13 7.51 -11.94 3.75
CA TRP A 13 7.96 -12.51 2.47
C TRP A 13 8.07 -11.44 1.38
N PRO A 14 8.86 -11.66 0.31
CA PRO A 14 8.94 -10.72 -0.81
C PRO A 14 7.59 -10.40 -1.47
N THR A 15 6.62 -11.30 -1.33
CA THR A 15 5.24 -11.15 -1.84
C THR A 15 4.28 -10.56 -0.81
N ALA A 16 4.75 -10.17 0.38
CA ALA A 16 3.90 -9.66 1.44
C ALA A 16 3.53 -8.19 1.18
N GLU A 17 2.23 -7.93 1.11
CA GLU A 17 1.68 -6.57 0.99
C GLU A 17 1.42 -6.01 2.40
N LEU A 18 2.19 -5.00 2.79
CA LEU A 18 2.08 -4.32 4.09
C LEU A 18 1.49 -2.92 3.88
N ALA A 19 0.17 -2.81 3.85
CA ALA A 19 -0.55 -1.55 3.67
C ALA A 19 -1.67 -1.35 4.71
N VAL A 20 -1.96 -0.11 5.06
CA VAL A 20 -3.03 0.28 6.02
C VAL A 20 -4.42 -0.03 5.44
N ILE A 21 -4.55 0.07 4.12
CA ILE A 21 -5.77 -0.22 3.36
C ILE A 21 -5.36 -0.74 1.98
N GLY A 22 -6.19 -1.58 1.36
CA GLY A 22 -5.92 -2.06 0.00
C GLY A 22 -5.80 -0.89 -1.00
N ALA A 23 -4.93 -1.04 -2.00
CA ALA A 23 -4.60 0.02 -2.96
C ALA A 23 -5.83 0.68 -3.61
N GLU A 24 -6.85 -0.11 -3.97
CA GLU A 24 -8.12 0.40 -4.52
C GLU A 24 -8.87 1.31 -3.53
N GLY A 25 -8.89 0.95 -2.24
CA GLY A 25 -9.50 1.76 -1.19
C GLY A 25 -8.72 3.04 -0.93
N ALA A 26 -7.38 2.97 -0.95
CA ALA A 26 -6.51 4.14 -0.79
C ALA A 26 -6.73 5.13 -1.94
N VAL A 27 -6.70 4.67 -3.19
CA VAL A 27 -6.88 5.51 -4.38
C VAL A 27 -8.25 6.18 -4.39
N ASN A 28 -9.31 5.44 -4.06
CA ASN A 28 -10.66 6.02 -3.97
C ASN A 28 -10.78 7.14 -2.93
N ILE A 29 -10.03 7.09 -1.84
CA ILE A 29 -10.04 8.13 -0.80
C ILE A 29 -9.14 9.31 -1.20
N LEU A 30 -7.91 9.03 -1.64
CA LEU A 30 -6.91 10.04 -2.01
C LEU A 30 -7.32 10.83 -3.26
N TYR A 31 -7.79 10.12 -4.28
CA TYR A 31 -8.10 10.70 -5.60
C TYR A 31 -9.59 10.92 -5.82
N ARG A 32 -10.43 10.79 -4.79
CA ARG A 32 -11.89 10.97 -4.87
C ARG A 32 -12.33 12.20 -5.66
N LYS A 33 -11.70 13.35 -5.36
CA LYS A 33 -12.00 14.64 -5.99
C LYS A 33 -11.52 14.69 -7.44
N ARG A 34 -10.34 14.12 -7.70
CA ARG A 34 -9.72 14.08 -9.03
C ARG A 34 -10.46 13.16 -9.97
N LEU A 35 -10.89 11.98 -9.48
CA LEU A 35 -11.73 11.04 -10.20
C LEU A 35 -13.12 11.60 -10.51
N ALA A 36 -13.64 12.52 -9.69
CA ALA A 36 -14.92 13.19 -9.94
C ALA A 36 -14.83 14.27 -11.04
N GLU A 37 -13.64 14.76 -11.36
CA GLU A 37 -13.39 15.77 -12.40
C GLU A 37 -12.94 15.14 -13.73
N LEU A 38 -12.64 13.84 -13.76
CA LEU A 38 -12.17 13.11 -14.93
C LEU A 38 -13.34 12.56 -15.76
N GLU A 39 -13.20 12.62 -17.09
CA GLU A 39 -14.21 12.08 -18.02
C GLU A 39 -14.24 10.54 -18.03
N ASN A 40 -13.11 9.88 -17.77
CA ASN A 40 -12.97 8.42 -17.69
C ASN A 40 -12.32 7.99 -16.36
N PRO A 41 -13.08 7.93 -15.25
CA PRO A 41 -12.54 7.61 -13.93
C PRO A 41 -12.05 6.16 -13.78
N GLU A 42 -12.59 5.20 -14.54
CA GLU A 42 -12.21 3.77 -14.39
C GLU A 42 -10.80 3.47 -14.89
N GLU A 43 -10.40 4.05 -16.02
CA GLU A 43 -9.11 3.79 -16.66
C GLU A 43 -7.96 4.44 -15.87
N GLU A 44 -8.16 5.67 -15.42
CA GLU A 44 -7.24 6.41 -14.54
C GLU A 44 -7.15 5.76 -13.16
N MET A 45 -8.26 5.26 -12.62
CA MET A 45 -8.24 4.54 -11.34
C MET A 45 -7.38 3.27 -11.42
N ALA A 46 -7.44 2.52 -12.52
CA ALA A 46 -6.60 1.34 -12.72
C ALA A 46 -5.11 1.71 -12.75
N GLN A 47 -4.75 2.82 -13.41
CA GLN A 47 -3.38 3.36 -13.40
C GLN A 47 -2.94 3.79 -12.00
N PHE A 48 -3.74 4.59 -11.29
CA PHE A 48 -3.39 5.02 -9.94
C PHE A 48 -3.27 3.85 -8.96
N VAL A 49 -4.07 2.79 -9.13
CA VAL A 49 -3.97 1.58 -8.31
C VAL A 49 -2.68 0.82 -8.61
N ALA A 50 -2.28 0.71 -9.88
CA ALA A 50 -1.01 0.10 -10.27
C ALA A 50 0.17 0.88 -9.69
N ASP A 51 0.18 2.21 -9.85
CA ASP A 51 1.23 3.09 -9.33
C ASP A 51 1.31 3.03 -7.79
N PHE A 52 0.15 3.00 -7.12
CA PHE A 52 0.08 2.90 -5.67
C PHE A 52 0.60 1.54 -5.18
N ARG A 53 0.30 0.45 -5.90
CA ARG A 53 0.87 -0.87 -5.61
C ARG A 53 2.38 -0.91 -5.83
N GLU A 54 2.89 -0.26 -6.86
CA GLU A 54 4.33 -0.23 -7.11
C GLU A 54 5.08 0.57 -6.03
N GLN A 55 4.54 1.73 -5.65
CA GLN A 55 5.17 2.59 -4.63
C GLN A 55 5.03 2.04 -3.20
N PHE A 56 3.88 1.48 -2.85
CA PHE A 56 3.55 1.12 -1.45
C PHE A 56 3.35 -0.37 -1.21
N GLY A 57 3.23 -1.19 -2.25
CA GLY A 57 3.07 -2.65 -2.11
C GLY A 57 4.38 -3.38 -1.81
N SER A 58 5.51 -2.67 -1.81
CA SER A 58 6.81 -3.26 -1.55
C SER A 58 7.06 -3.47 -0.04
N PRO A 59 7.34 -4.71 0.43
CA PRO A 59 7.66 -4.97 1.82
C PRO A 59 8.97 -4.28 2.27
N TYR A 60 9.82 -3.88 1.33
CA TYR A 60 11.05 -3.14 1.60
C TYR A 60 10.80 -1.77 2.25
N ALA A 61 9.67 -1.12 1.96
CA ALA A 61 9.30 0.14 2.61
C ALA A 61 9.02 -0.06 4.12
N ALA A 62 8.42 -1.21 4.47
CA ALA A 62 8.16 -1.57 5.86
C ALA A 62 9.44 -2.01 6.60
N ALA A 63 10.36 -2.69 5.90
CA ALA A 63 11.68 -3.02 6.43
C ALA A 63 12.53 -1.77 6.69
N ALA A 64 12.56 -0.82 5.74
CA ALA A 64 13.30 0.44 5.88
C ALA A 64 12.81 1.31 7.05
N SER A 65 11.53 1.20 7.41
CA SER A 65 10.92 1.91 8.54
C SER A 65 11.00 1.15 9.86
N GLY A 66 11.64 -0.04 9.90
CA GLY A 66 11.88 -0.84 11.11
C GLY A 66 10.67 -1.65 11.60
N HIS A 67 9.58 -1.68 10.81
CA HIS A 67 8.37 -2.44 11.12
C HIS A 67 8.55 -3.95 10.92
N VAL A 68 9.45 -4.31 10.01
CA VAL A 68 9.84 -5.68 9.68
C VAL A 68 11.34 -5.80 9.95
N ASP A 69 11.75 -6.91 10.57
CA ASP A 69 13.15 -7.20 10.89
C ASP A 69 13.90 -7.77 9.68
N ASP A 70 13.23 -8.56 8.83
CA ASP A 70 13.81 -9.09 7.58
C ASP A 70 12.74 -9.48 6.54
N VAL A 71 13.12 -9.49 5.25
CA VAL A 71 12.25 -9.80 4.09
C VAL A 71 12.56 -11.16 3.48
#